data_AF-A0A453DT34-F1
#
_entry.id   AF-A0A453DT34-F1
#
_cell.length_a   1.000
_cell.length_b   1.000
_cell.length_c   1.000
_cell.angle_alpha   90.00
_cell.angle_beta   90.00
_cell.angle_gamma   90.00
#
_symmetry.space_group_name_H-M   'P 1'
#
loop_
_entity.id
_entity.type
_entity.pdbx_description
1 polymer ?
#
loop_
_entity_poly.entity_id
_entity_poly.type
_entity_poly.pdbx_seq_one_letter_code
_entity_poly.pdbx_strand_id
1 'polypeptide(L)'
;IICQIAQGRLSDAAAKAVNELLPSGAGGNLSSLCSWADRVRFRYHWSAPLHFIDVPDNVCSYSYDRDCKDEEGVKGRCVAGAINNYTSQLLTYGSSSLSPSSKSSGQYNLTEALLFLSHFMGDIHQPLHCGFASDRGGNTIDVHWYRRKTVLHHVWDVSIIQTAEKDYYDEGAGEFVDALNKNITVRNCSEDCFFV
;
A
#
# COMPACT_ATOMS: atom_id res chain seq x y z
N ILE A 1 2.40 10.53 1.41
CA ILE A 1 1.35 11.10 0.54
C ILE A 1 0.05 10.29 0.62
N ILE A 2 -0.02 9.06 0.07
CA ILE A 2 -1.27 8.27 -0.03
C ILE A 2 -2.01 8.14 1.31
N CYS A 3 -1.35 7.64 2.36
CA CYS A 3 -2.00 7.48 3.66
C CYS A 3 -2.44 8.78 4.34
N GLN A 4 -1.78 9.90 4.06
CA GLN A 4 -2.18 11.20 4.59
C GLN A 4 -3.45 11.70 3.90
N ILE A 5 -3.54 11.52 2.58
CA ILE A 5 -4.76 11.80 1.81
C ILE A 5 -5.91 10.91 2.26
N ALA A 6 -5.65 9.61 2.44
CA ALA A 6 -6.65 8.63 2.89
C ALA A 6 -7.17 8.94 4.29
N GLN A 7 -6.28 9.24 5.24
CA GLN A 7 -6.65 9.53 6.62
C GLN A 7 -7.56 10.77 6.73
N GLY A 8 -7.32 11.81 5.93
CA GLY A 8 -8.17 13.00 5.85
C GLY A 8 -9.56 12.77 5.22
N ARG A 9 -9.83 11.57 4.69
CA ARG A 9 -11.10 11.19 4.04
C ARG A 9 -11.85 10.07 4.73
N LEU A 10 -11.38 9.64 5.90
CA LEU A 10 -12.09 8.62 6.68
C LEU A 10 -13.40 9.18 7.22
N SER A 11 -14.44 8.34 7.25
CA SER A 11 -15.65 8.63 8.05
C SER A 11 -15.30 8.63 9.54
N ASP A 12 -16.15 9.23 10.37
CA ASP A 12 -15.94 9.27 11.82
C ASP A 12 -15.74 7.87 12.43
N ALA A 13 -16.49 6.88 11.95
CA ALA A 13 -16.37 5.50 12.39
C ALA A 13 -15.01 4.89 12.00
N ALA A 14 -14.55 5.10 10.77
CA ALA A 14 -13.26 4.60 10.29
C ALA A 14 -12.09 5.34 10.97
N ALA A 15 -12.19 6.65 11.17
CA ALA A 15 -11.20 7.45 11.88
C ALA A 15 -11.05 6.99 13.34
N LYS A 16 -12.17 6.67 14.02
CA LYS A 16 -12.16 6.08 15.37
C LYS A 16 -11.43 4.73 15.37
N ALA A 17 -11.77 3.83 14.44
CA ALA A 17 -11.14 2.51 14.35
C ALA A 17 -9.63 2.60 14.08
N VAL A 18 -9.21 3.47 13.16
CA VAL A 18 -7.79 3.72 12.86
C VAL A 18 -7.06 4.23 14.10
N ASN A 19 -7.64 5.20 14.83
CA ASN A 19 -7.02 5.71 16.06
C ASN A 19 -6.90 4.65 17.17
N GLU A 20 -7.85 3.73 17.29
CA GLU A 20 -7.79 2.63 18.26
C GLU A 20 -6.78 1.55 17.89
N LEU A 21 -6.61 1.28 16.59
CA LEU A 21 -5.69 0.25 16.10
C LEU A 21 -4.24 0.75 16.00
N LEU A 22 -4.02 2.05 15.84
CA LEU A 22 -2.68 2.61 15.77
C LEU A 22 -2.00 2.58 17.15
N PRO A 23 -0.69 2.24 17.21
CA PRO A 23 0.06 2.30 18.45
C PRO A 23 0.18 3.76 18.93
N SER A 24 0.24 3.96 20.25
CA SER A 24 0.35 5.30 20.85
C SER A 24 1.52 6.13 20.31
N GLY A 25 2.65 5.49 20.00
CA GLY A 25 3.82 6.14 19.40
C GLY A 25 3.59 6.75 18.00
N ALA A 26 2.52 6.37 17.30
CA ALA A 26 2.14 6.98 16.03
C ALA A 26 1.46 8.35 16.20
N GLY A 27 1.03 8.72 17.42
CA GLY A 27 0.34 9.99 17.68
C GLY A 27 -0.94 10.16 16.87
N GLY A 28 -1.62 9.05 16.55
CA GLY A 28 -2.81 9.04 15.68
C GLY A 28 -2.51 9.31 14.19
N ASN A 29 -1.25 9.36 13.77
CA ASN A 29 -0.88 9.62 12.37
C ASN A 29 -0.60 8.30 11.62
N LEU A 30 -1.53 7.85 10.78
CA LEU A 30 -1.40 6.63 9.97
C LEU A 30 -0.20 6.72 9.02
N SER A 31 0.03 7.89 8.41
CA SER A 31 1.11 8.08 7.44
C SER A 31 2.51 7.84 8.02
N SER A 32 2.68 8.01 9.34
CA SER A 32 3.95 7.74 10.05
C SER A 32 4.35 6.26 10.04
N LEU A 33 3.39 5.35 9.82
CA LEU A 33 3.59 3.91 9.83
C LEU A 33 3.26 3.24 8.49
N CYS A 34 2.85 3.98 7.47
CA CYS A 34 2.49 3.37 6.19
C CYS A 34 3.66 2.75 5.42
N SER A 35 4.91 3.06 5.75
CA SER A 35 6.10 2.36 5.21
C SER A 35 6.52 1.17 6.08
N TRP A 36 5.74 0.80 7.10
CA TRP A 36 6.11 -0.28 8.02
C TRP A 36 6.22 -1.65 7.32
N ALA A 37 5.34 -1.95 6.35
CA ALA A 37 5.35 -3.22 5.63
C ALA A 37 6.69 -3.46 4.91
N ASP A 38 7.25 -2.45 4.25
CA ASP A 38 8.58 -2.49 3.63
C ASP A 38 9.69 -2.84 4.63
N ARG A 39 9.60 -2.35 5.86
CA ARG A 39 10.62 -2.63 6.89
C ARG A 39 10.55 -4.08 7.37
N VAL A 40 9.34 -4.64 7.47
CA VAL A 40 9.15 -5.99 8.01
C VAL A 40 9.27 -7.09 6.96
N ARG A 41 9.27 -6.80 5.65
CA ARG A 41 9.43 -7.83 4.61
C ARG A 41 10.69 -8.69 4.72
N PHE A 42 11.74 -8.20 5.39
CA PHE A 42 12.97 -8.96 5.66
C PHE A 42 12.91 -9.76 6.97
N ARG A 43 11.99 -9.43 7.87
CA ARG A 43 11.74 -10.19 9.11
C ARG A 43 10.62 -11.21 8.91
N TYR A 44 9.62 -10.82 8.15
CA TYR A 44 8.48 -11.59 7.70
C TYR A 44 8.70 -11.87 6.21
N HIS A 45 9.66 -12.75 5.89
CA HIS A 45 10.00 -13.07 4.49
C HIS A 45 8.78 -13.48 3.65
N TRP A 46 7.79 -14.10 4.29
CA TRP A 46 6.52 -14.46 3.69
C TRP A 46 5.74 -13.26 3.13
N SER A 47 5.98 -12.04 3.61
CA SER A 47 5.28 -10.84 3.17
C SER A 47 5.94 -10.17 1.96
N ALA A 48 7.18 -10.52 1.58
CA ALA A 48 7.87 -9.84 0.48
C ALA A 48 7.14 -9.94 -0.87
N PRO A 49 6.58 -11.09 -1.30
CA PRO A 49 5.81 -11.19 -2.54
C PRO A 49 4.47 -10.44 -2.50
N LEU A 50 4.01 -10.03 -1.31
CA LEU A 50 2.73 -9.34 -1.15
C LEU A 50 2.78 -7.87 -1.58
N HIS A 51 3.96 -7.34 -1.92
CA HIS A 51 4.13 -5.95 -2.35
C HIS A 51 3.88 -5.76 -3.86
N PHE A 52 3.80 -6.82 -4.66
CA PHE A 52 3.73 -6.70 -6.11
C PHE A 52 2.92 -7.85 -6.76
N ILE A 53 2.78 -7.77 -8.08
CA ILE A 53 2.27 -8.77 -9.00
C ILE A 53 3.25 -8.85 -10.17
N ASP A 54 3.72 -10.05 -10.47
CA ASP A 54 4.49 -10.34 -11.67
C ASP A 54 3.55 -10.77 -12.80
N VAL A 55 3.51 -10.00 -13.89
CA VAL A 55 2.76 -10.35 -15.11
C VAL A 55 3.69 -10.90 -16.20
N PRO A 56 3.20 -11.79 -17.09
CA PRO A 56 3.98 -12.27 -18.22
C PRO A 56 4.36 -11.14 -19.17
N ASP A 57 5.57 -11.24 -19.73
CA ASP A 57 6.09 -10.31 -20.73
C ASP A 57 5.13 -10.10 -21.90
N ASN A 58 5.00 -8.85 -22.33
CA ASN A 58 4.17 -8.43 -23.47
C ASN A 58 2.68 -8.74 -23.34
N VAL A 59 2.23 -9.17 -22.16
CA VAL A 59 0.81 -9.30 -21.83
C VAL A 59 0.47 -8.10 -20.96
N CYS A 60 0.15 -6.97 -21.59
CA CYS A 60 -0.27 -5.73 -20.89
C CYS A 60 -1.68 -5.86 -20.27
N SER A 61 -1.95 -6.99 -19.62
CA SER A 61 -3.20 -7.31 -18.95
C SER A 61 -2.91 -8.17 -17.72
N TYR A 62 -3.69 -7.94 -16.67
CA TYR A 62 -3.62 -8.69 -15.42
C TYR A 62 -4.79 -9.68 -15.34
N SER A 63 -4.52 -10.88 -14.82
CA SER A 63 -5.53 -11.88 -14.46
C SER A 63 -5.19 -12.49 -13.10
N TYR A 64 -6.10 -12.37 -12.14
CA TYR A 64 -5.89 -12.84 -10.76
C TYR A 64 -5.45 -14.31 -10.71
N ASP A 65 -6.14 -15.20 -11.42
CA ASP A 65 -5.84 -16.64 -11.39
C ASP A 65 -4.48 -17.01 -12.00
N ARG A 66 -4.01 -16.19 -12.96
CA ARG A 66 -2.75 -16.41 -13.67
C ARG A 66 -1.57 -15.80 -12.91
N ASP A 67 -1.75 -14.58 -12.40
CA ASP A 67 -0.68 -13.69 -11.98
C ASP A 67 -0.58 -13.52 -10.46
N CYS A 68 -1.68 -13.70 -9.71
CA CYS A 68 -1.65 -13.54 -8.25
C CYS A 68 -1.11 -14.78 -7.55
N LYS A 69 0.21 -14.94 -7.56
CA LYS A 69 0.96 -16.02 -6.91
C LYS A 69 2.39 -15.54 -6.60
N ASP A 70 3.07 -16.22 -5.68
CA ASP A 70 4.49 -15.99 -5.44
C ASP A 70 5.39 -16.83 -6.37
N GLU A 71 6.71 -16.74 -6.18
CA GLU A 71 7.72 -17.48 -6.96
C GLU A 71 7.57 -19.00 -6.84
N GLU A 72 6.99 -19.51 -5.75
CA GLU A 72 6.70 -20.93 -5.54
C GLU A 72 5.36 -21.37 -6.18
N GLY A 73 4.62 -20.42 -6.77
CA GLY A 73 3.34 -20.65 -7.42
C GLY A 73 2.16 -20.74 -6.44
N VAL A 74 2.34 -20.34 -5.18
CA VAL A 74 1.28 -20.36 -4.18
C VAL A 74 0.30 -19.23 -4.47
N LYS A 75 -0.93 -19.60 -4.84
CA LYS A 75 -1.99 -18.66 -5.23
C LYS A 75 -2.36 -17.68 -4.11
N GLY A 76 -2.75 -16.47 -4.50
CA GLY A 76 -3.18 -15.40 -3.60
C GLY A 76 -2.04 -14.65 -2.91
N ARG A 77 -0.77 -15.02 -3.16
CA ARG A 77 0.40 -14.38 -2.58
C ARG A 77 0.97 -13.29 -3.49
N CYS A 78 0.15 -12.27 -3.68
CA CYS A 78 0.47 -11.05 -4.42
C CYS A 78 -0.21 -9.86 -3.74
N VAL A 79 0.05 -8.62 -4.19
CA VAL A 79 -0.57 -7.41 -3.59
C VAL A 79 -2.10 -7.41 -3.62
N ALA A 80 -2.73 -7.87 -4.71
CA ALA A 80 -4.19 -7.97 -4.79
C ALA A 80 -4.76 -9.00 -3.80
N GLY A 81 -4.11 -10.14 -3.65
CA GLY A 81 -4.50 -11.16 -2.66
C GLY A 81 -4.29 -10.70 -1.23
N ALA A 82 -3.21 -9.94 -0.97
CA ALA A 82 -2.94 -9.33 0.32
C ALA A 82 -4.02 -8.30 0.70
N ILE A 83 -4.44 -7.43 -0.23
CA ILE A 83 -5.53 -6.48 -0.02
C ILE A 83 -6.82 -7.21 0.38
N ASN A 84 -7.20 -8.26 -0.35
CA ASN A 84 -8.38 -9.06 -0.03
C ASN A 84 -8.27 -9.69 1.37
N ASN A 85 -7.11 -10.25 1.70
CA ASN A 85 -6.85 -10.89 3.00
C ASN A 85 -6.97 -9.88 4.15
N TYR A 86 -6.20 -8.79 4.12
CA TYR A 86 -6.17 -7.82 5.23
C TYR A 86 -7.47 -7.00 5.34
N THR A 87 -8.17 -6.76 4.24
CA THR A 87 -9.55 -6.24 4.28
C THR A 87 -10.47 -7.19 5.03
N SER A 88 -10.43 -8.50 4.71
CA SER A 88 -11.24 -9.51 5.39
C SER A 88 -10.93 -9.63 6.88
N GLN A 89 -9.66 -9.46 7.27
CA GLN A 89 -9.26 -9.45 8.68
C GLN A 89 -9.84 -8.22 9.40
N LEU A 90 -9.77 -7.03 8.79
CA LEU A 90 -10.31 -5.80 9.38
C LEU A 90 -11.84 -5.79 9.51
N LEU A 91 -12.57 -6.54 8.69
CA LEU A 91 -14.02 -6.73 8.86
C LEU A 91 -14.38 -7.41 10.20
N THR A 92 -13.42 -8.06 10.86
CA THR A 92 -13.64 -8.64 12.19
C THR A 92 -13.54 -7.62 13.33
N TYR A 93 -13.08 -6.39 13.05
CA TYR A 93 -13.01 -5.30 14.03
C TYR A 93 -14.40 -5.01 14.64
N GLY A 94 -14.45 -4.88 15.97
CA GLY A 94 -15.70 -4.61 16.70
C GLY A 94 -16.63 -5.82 16.89
N SER A 95 -16.29 -7.00 16.35
CA SER A 95 -17.06 -8.22 16.62
C SER A 95 -16.86 -8.68 18.07
N SER A 96 -17.96 -8.86 18.81
CA SER A 96 -18.04 -9.13 20.28
C SER A 96 -17.30 -10.39 20.79
N SER A 97 -16.63 -11.14 19.91
CA SER A 97 -15.75 -12.27 20.26
C SER A 97 -14.33 -11.83 20.64
N LEU A 98 -13.97 -10.56 20.40
CA LEU A 98 -12.64 -10.02 20.62
C LEU A 98 -12.55 -9.33 21.98
N SER A 99 -12.60 -10.14 23.05
CA SER A 99 -12.15 -9.67 24.36
C SER A 99 -10.63 -9.42 24.29
N PRO A 100 -10.11 -8.25 24.74
CA PRO A 100 -8.68 -7.91 24.69
C PRO A 100 -7.77 -8.88 25.47
N SER A 101 -8.34 -9.78 26.27
CA SER A 101 -7.62 -10.71 27.15
C SER A 101 -7.47 -12.14 26.61
N SER A 102 -8.09 -12.49 25.48
CA SER A 102 -8.01 -13.87 24.97
C SER A 102 -7.10 -13.96 23.75
N LYS A 103 -5.78 -14.08 23.97
CA LYS A 103 -4.83 -14.58 22.96
C LYS A 103 -5.19 -16.03 22.61
N SER A 104 -6.24 -16.23 21.82
CA SER A 104 -6.48 -17.51 21.16
C SER A 104 -5.56 -17.59 19.95
N SER A 105 -5.00 -18.76 19.69
CA SER A 105 -4.01 -19.07 18.64
C SER A 105 -4.54 -18.96 17.20
N GLY A 106 -5.54 -18.12 16.97
CA GLY A 106 -6.16 -17.85 15.66
C GLY A 106 -6.69 -16.42 15.50
N GLN A 107 -6.29 -15.49 16.37
CA GLN A 107 -6.68 -14.07 16.24
C GLN A 107 -5.67 -13.29 15.40
N TYR A 108 -6.18 -12.56 14.40
CA TYR A 108 -5.39 -11.66 13.59
C TYR A 108 -4.92 -10.45 14.39
N ASN A 109 -3.69 -10.01 14.16
CA ASN A 109 -3.22 -8.72 14.65
C ASN A 109 -3.79 -7.60 13.76
N LEU A 110 -4.89 -6.99 14.20
CA LEU A 110 -5.60 -5.98 13.40
C LEU A 110 -4.79 -4.68 13.20
N THR A 111 -3.82 -4.38 14.07
CA THR A 111 -2.87 -3.31 13.82
C THR A 111 -1.97 -3.64 12.63
N GLU A 112 -1.40 -4.85 12.57
CA GLU A 112 -0.64 -5.28 11.39
C GLU A 112 -1.51 -5.31 10.15
N ALA A 113 -2.77 -5.78 10.24
CA ALA A 113 -3.70 -5.78 9.12
C ALA A 113 -3.97 -4.38 8.57
N LEU A 114 -4.18 -3.39 9.44
CA LEU A 114 -4.33 -1.99 9.06
C LEU A 114 -3.08 -1.46 8.35
N LEU A 115 -1.89 -1.72 8.90
CA LEU A 115 -0.64 -1.22 8.33
C LEU A 115 -0.31 -1.89 6.99
N PHE A 116 -0.53 -3.20 6.87
CA PHE A 116 -0.37 -3.92 5.61
C PHE A 116 -1.36 -3.43 4.56
N LEU A 117 -2.65 -3.35 4.87
CA LEU A 117 -3.65 -2.87 3.92
C LEU A 117 -3.33 -1.45 3.44
N SER A 118 -2.98 -0.54 4.37
CA SER A 118 -2.67 0.85 4.03
C SER A 118 -1.46 0.97 3.11
N HIS A 119 -0.45 0.11 3.31
CA HIS A 119 0.73 0.06 2.47
C HIS A 119 0.43 -0.55 1.09
N PHE A 120 -0.22 -1.72 1.06
CA PHE A 120 -0.51 -2.45 -0.18
C PHE A 120 -1.50 -1.73 -1.09
N MET A 121 -2.41 -0.95 -0.51
CA MET A 121 -3.23 -0.02 -1.30
C MET A 121 -2.37 1.05 -1.98
N GLY A 122 -1.22 1.44 -1.43
CA GLY A 122 -0.26 2.29 -2.13
C GLY A 122 0.47 1.53 -3.24
N ASP A 123 1.02 0.37 -2.90
CA ASP A 123 1.80 -0.47 -3.82
C ASP A 123 1.01 -0.85 -5.07
N ILE A 124 -0.26 -1.26 -4.95
CA ILE A 124 -1.06 -1.66 -6.11
C ILE A 124 -1.29 -0.51 -7.11
N HIS A 125 -1.16 0.74 -6.67
CA HIS A 125 -1.27 1.92 -7.53
C HIS A 125 0.08 2.38 -8.10
N GLN A 126 1.21 1.78 -7.67
CA GLN A 126 2.51 2.00 -8.28
C GLN A 126 2.59 1.14 -9.56
N PRO A 127 2.63 1.72 -10.77
CA PRO A 127 2.50 0.95 -12.01
C PRO A 127 3.47 -0.21 -12.18
N LEU A 128 4.70 -0.07 -11.70
CA LEU A 128 5.74 -1.10 -11.79
C LEU A 128 5.69 -2.15 -10.68
N HIS A 129 4.81 -2.01 -9.69
CA HIS A 129 4.44 -3.12 -8.78
C HIS A 129 3.45 -4.09 -9.44
N CYS A 130 2.92 -3.77 -10.63
CA CYS A 130 2.20 -4.71 -11.50
C CYS A 130 2.90 -4.76 -12.86
N GLY A 131 4.16 -5.19 -12.84
CA GLY A 131 5.10 -5.13 -13.96
C GLY A 131 5.53 -6.51 -14.48
N PHE A 132 6.41 -6.53 -15.47
CA PHE A 132 6.86 -7.79 -16.06
C PHE A 132 7.75 -8.58 -15.11
N ALA A 133 7.52 -9.89 -15.07
CA ALA A 133 8.32 -10.81 -14.28
C ALA A 133 9.79 -10.82 -14.73
N SER A 134 10.04 -10.75 -16.05
CA SER A 134 11.39 -10.86 -16.61
C SER A 134 12.31 -9.72 -16.21
N ASP A 135 11.75 -8.51 -16.06
CA ASP A 135 12.51 -7.32 -15.68
C ASP A 135 12.41 -6.97 -14.17
N ARG A 136 11.68 -7.80 -13.41
CA ARG A 136 11.37 -7.63 -11.98
C ARG A 136 10.66 -6.30 -11.72
N GLY A 137 9.64 -5.99 -12.51
CA GLY A 137 8.95 -4.69 -12.45
C GLY A 137 9.90 -3.53 -12.73
N GLY A 138 10.83 -3.70 -13.68
CA GLY A 138 11.83 -2.70 -14.05
C GLY A 138 13.01 -2.54 -13.07
N ASN A 139 13.18 -3.42 -12.08
CA ASN A 139 14.35 -3.40 -11.19
C ASN A 139 15.65 -3.81 -11.91
N THR A 140 15.55 -4.48 -13.06
CA THR A 140 16.72 -4.88 -13.88
C THR A 140 17.00 -3.94 -15.06
N ILE A 141 16.21 -2.87 -15.20
CA ILE A 141 16.37 -1.86 -16.25
C ILE A 141 17.20 -0.70 -15.70
N ASP A 142 18.50 -0.73 -15.95
CA ASP A 142 19.44 0.32 -15.57
C ASP A 142 19.21 1.60 -16.40
N VAL A 143 19.05 2.73 -15.72
CA VAL A 143 18.81 4.05 -16.34
C VAL A 143 19.61 5.15 -15.64
N HIS A 144 19.54 6.37 -16.18
CA HIS A 144 19.96 7.57 -15.47
C HIS A 144 18.73 8.45 -15.25
N TRP A 145 18.47 8.81 -13.98
CA TRP A 145 17.55 9.89 -13.65
C TRP A 145 18.36 11.19 -13.55
N TYR A 146 18.27 12.01 -14.59
CA TYR A 146 19.17 13.14 -14.83
C TYR A 146 20.65 12.71 -14.77
N ARG A 147 21.38 13.15 -13.75
CA ARG A 147 22.82 12.90 -13.58
C ARG A 147 23.13 11.68 -12.70
N ARG A 148 22.12 11.01 -12.13
CA ARG A 148 22.31 9.90 -11.18
C ARG A 148 21.90 8.57 -11.82
N LYS A 149 22.74 7.55 -11.69
CA LYS A 149 22.41 6.16 -12.03
C LYS A 149 21.34 5.63 -11.07
N THR A 150 20.37 4.91 -11.60
CA THR A 150 19.31 4.23 -10.85
C THR A 150 18.67 3.14 -11.72
N VAL A 151 17.65 2.44 -11.22
CA VAL A 151 16.83 1.49 -11.97
C VAL A 151 15.44 2.07 -12.22
N LEU A 152 14.77 1.62 -13.29
CA LEU A 152 13.46 2.15 -13.68
C LEU A 152 12.42 2.05 -12.56
N HIS A 153 12.41 0.95 -11.80
CA HIS A 153 11.51 0.77 -10.65
C HIS A 153 11.64 1.91 -9.63
N HIS A 154 12.88 2.20 -9.22
CA HIS A 154 13.17 3.27 -8.26
C HIS A 154 12.81 4.66 -8.82
N VAL A 155 12.82 4.86 -10.14
CA VAL A 155 12.36 6.13 -10.73
C VAL A 155 10.88 6.38 -10.40
N TRP A 156 10.06 5.34 -10.50
CA TRP A 156 8.64 5.41 -10.19
C TRP A 156 8.35 5.47 -8.69
N ASP A 157 9.02 4.64 -7.88
CA ASP A 157 8.83 4.64 -6.42
C ASP A 157 9.19 5.97 -5.76
N VAL A 158 10.29 6.57 -6.21
CA VAL A 158 10.98 7.62 -5.44
C VAL A 158 11.33 8.82 -6.30
N SER A 159 12.05 8.61 -7.41
CA SER A 159 12.76 9.72 -8.06
C SER A 159 11.82 10.78 -8.64
N ILE A 160 10.72 10.37 -9.27
CA ILE A 160 9.72 11.30 -9.82
C ILE A 160 9.12 12.15 -8.70
N ILE A 161 8.69 11.49 -7.60
CA ILE A 161 8.05 12.15 -6.46
C ILE A 161 9.01 13.13 -5.80
N GLN A 162 10.23 12.70 -5.45
CA GLN A 162 11.21 13.59 -4.79
C GLN A 162 11.65 14.76 -5.69
N THR A 163 11.71 14.55 -6.99
CA THR A 163 12.04 15.63 -7.93
C THR A 163 10.91 16.66 -7.97
N ALA A 164 9.64 16.20 -8.03
CA ALA A 164 8.49 17.11 -7.94
C ALA A 164 8.42 17.82 -6.57
N GLU A 165 8.65 17.05 -5.49
CA GLU A 165 9.07 17.45 -4.13
C GLU A 165 9.83 18.78 -4.11
N LYS A 166 11.01 18.67 -4.71
CA LYS A 166 12.02 19.70 -4.73
C LYS A 166 11.70 20.85 -5.69
N ASP A 167 11.20 20.54 -6.87
CA ASP A 167 11.06 21.52 -7.95
C ASP A 167 9.82 22.42 -7.77
N TYR A 168 8.78 21.93 -7.08
CA TYR A 168 7.48 22.61 -7.04
C TYR A 168 6.88 22.82 -5.64
N TYR A 169 7.41 22.19 -4.58
CA TYR A 169 6.75 22.14 -3.26
C TYR A 169 7.71 22.35 -2.08
N ASP A 170 8.79 23.11 -2.26
CA ASP A 170 9.77 23.46 -1.22
C ASP A 170 10.27 22.27 -0.38
N GLU A 171 10.46 21.10 -1.03
CA GLU A 171 10.88 19.84 -0.41
C GLU A 171 9.89 19.26 0.64
N GLY A 172 8.65 19.77 0.66
CA GLY A 172 7.60 19.38 1.60
C GLY A 172 6.53 18.49 0.99
N ALA A 173 6.45 17.23 1.44
CA ALA A 173 5.37 16.31 1.08
C ALA A 173 3.96 16.85 1.44
N GLY A 174 3.85 17.78 2.40
CA GLY A 174 2.60 18.40 2.83
C GLY A 174 1.96 19.27 1.75
N GLU A 175 2.72 20.14 1.09
CA GLU A 175 2.19 21.00 0.03
C GLU A 175 1.79 20.18 -1.20
N PHE A 176 2.54 19.11 -1.49
CA PHE A 176 2.15 18.18 -2.55
C PHE A 176 0.83 17.47 -2.22
N VAL A 177 0.65 17.02 -0.98
CA VAL A 177 -0.63 16.47 -0.50
C VAL A 177 -1.76 17.49 -0.64
N ASP A 178 -1.54 18.75 -0.29
CA ASP A 178 -2.54 19.80 -0.40
C ASP A 178 -2.91 20.10 -1.86
N ALA A 179 -1.93 20.11 -2.76
CA ALA A 179 -2.16 20.28 -4.19
C ALA A 179 -2.98 19.12 -4.77
N LEU A 180 -2.68 17.88 -4.39
CA LEU A 180 -3.47 16.71 -4.79
C LEU A 180 -4.90 16.80 -4.22
N ASN A 181 -5.04 17.18 -2.96
CA ASN A 181 -6.36 17.33 -2.32
C ASN A 181 -7.26 18.34 -3.03
N LYS A 182 -6.71 19.45 -3.54
CA LYS A 182 -7.44 20.45 -4.31
C LYS A 182 -7.97 19.90 -5.65
N ASN A 183 -7.23 18.97 -6.26
CA ASN A 183 -7.57 18.41 -7.56
C ASN A 183 -8.46 17.16 -7.48
N ILE A 184 -8.55 16.52 -6.32
CA ILE A 184 -9.48 15.39 -6.12
C ILE A 184 -10.91 15.92 -6.20
N THR A 185 -11.60 15.60 -7.29
CA THR A 185 -13.03 15.91 -7.45
C THR A 185 -13.83 15.07 -6.47
N VAL A 186 -14.49 15.70 -5.50
CA VAL A 186 -15.51 15.04 -4.68
C VAL A 186 -16.73 14.84 -5.56
N ARG A 187 -16.83 13.68 -6.22
CA ARG A 187 -18.14 13.21 -6.68
C ARG A 187 -18.87 12.74 -5.42
N ASN A 188 -20.06 13.28 -5.14
CA ASN A 188 -20.95 12.71 -4.15
C ASN A 188 -21.25 11.27 -4.57
N CYS A 189 -20.54 10.31 -3.99
CA CYS A 189 -20.82 8.89 -4.18
C CYS A 189 -22.04 8.54 -3.31
N SER A 190 -23.22 8.49 -3.92
CA SER A 190 -24.36 7.78 -3.37
C SER A 190 -24.18 6.29 -3.69
N GLU A 191 -23.72 5.53 -2.68
CA GLU A 191 -23.61 4.07 -2.64
C GLU A 191 -22.60 3.46 -3.65
N ASP A 192 -21.62 2.73 -3.13
CA ASP A 192 -20.57 1.97 -3.84
C ASP A 192 -19.44 2.77 -4.53
N CYS A 193 -18.63 3.49 -3.73
CA CYS A 193 -17.29 3.90 -4.16
C CYS A 193 -16.21 3.02 -3.51
N PHE A 194 -15.80 1.97 -4.23
CA PHE A 194 -14.42 1.48 -4.14
C PHE A 194 -13.54 2.47 -4.90
N PHE A 195 -12.57 3.08 -4.22
CA PHE A 195 -11.52 3.83 -4.90
C PHE A 195 -10.70 2.83 -5.73
N VAL A 196 -10.70 3.04 -7.05
CA VAL A 196 -9.75 2.49 -8.03
C VAL A 196 -8.70 3.56 -8.32
#